data_AF-A0A382WJZ4-F1
#
_entry.id   AF-A0A382WJZ4-F1
#
_cell.length_a   1.000
_cell.length_b   1.000
_cell.length_c   1.000
_cell.angle_alpha   90.00
_cell.angle_beta   90.00
_cell.angle_gamma   90.00
#
_symmetry.space_group_name_H-M   'P 1'
#
loop_
_entity.id
_entity.type
_entity.pdbx_description
1 polymer ?
#
loop_
_entity_poly.entity_id
_entity_poly.type
_entity_poly.pdbx_seq_one_letter_code
_entity_poly.pdbx_strand_id
1 'polypeptide(L)'
;EELSNMVGGCSFTPQKSSDTLVAAQRLVSLISEKGKFADALSVLKNEMIGSYCFTFLSDDTSVYAARDPLGFRPLVLGKKTDGGTHIIASESSALSAVGADLIRDVIPGELIKFSKNGIESEMFSKEKQRAHCSFEFTYFAHPSSKMEGANIYLSRKNIGRFLAKKFPIKDADLVIPVPDSARPAALGYAQELGISFDEGLLKDRYSKKGPLRSFIEPHQTDRIEINRWIIPIQDIIEDKHVVVVDDSLVRGTSSRAIINALRKSGARKISLVITYP
;
A
#
# COMPACT_ATOMS: atom_id res chain seq x y z
N GLU A 1 3.41 -24.34 -5.43
CA GLU A 1 3.47 -25.73 -5.92
C GLU A 1 3.31 -26.72 -4.79
N GLU A 2 4.13 -26.65 -3.75
CA GLU A 2 4.04 -27.53 -2.56
C GLU A 2 2.63 -27.62 -1.96
N LEU A 3 2.03 -26.50 -1.56
CA LEU A 3 0.63 -26.44 -1.09
C LEU A 3 -0.39 -26.91 -2.14
N SER A 4 -0.13 -26.64 -3.42
CA SER A 4 -1.03 -27.04 -4.51
C SER A 4 -1.08 -28.57 -4.66
N ASN A 5 0.06 -29.25 -4.47
CA ASN A 5 0.14 -30.71 -4.52
C ASN A 5 -0.62 -31.34 -3.35
N MET A 6 -0.60 -30.70 -2.17
CA MET A 6 -1.33 -31.16 -0.97
C MET A 6 -2.85 -31.10 -1.12
N VAL A 7 -3.38 -30.22 -1.98
CA VAL A 7 -4.81 -30.12 -2.31
C VAL A 7 -5.20 -30.86 -3.59
N GLY A 8 -4.33 -31.74 -4.10
CA GLY A 8 -4.61 -32.56 -5.29
C GLY A 8 -4.41 -31.83 -6.63
N GLY A 9 -3.70 -30.70 -6.66
CA GLY A 9 -3.28 -30.07 -7.91
C GLY A 9 -2.18 -30.89 -8.59
N CYS A 10 -2.43 -31.36 -9.81
CA CYS A 10 -1.40 -31.96 -10.65
C CYS A 10 -0.25 -30.96 -10.92
N SER A 11 0.93 -31.47 -11.25
CA SER A 11 2.20 -30.79 -11.59
C SER A 11 2.16 -29.86 -12.82
N PHE A 12 0.98 -29.39 -13.20
CA PHE A 12 0.76 -28.41 -14.24
C PHE A 12 -0.07 -27.29 -13.61
N THR A 13 0.58 -26.22 -13.14
CA THR A 13 -0.09 -25.07 -12.53
C THR A 13 -1.17 -24.58 -13.49
N PRO A 14 -2.47 -24.78 -13.21
CA PRO A 14 -3.51 -24.36 -14.14
C PRO A 14 -3.43 -22.84 -14.27
N GLN A 15 -3.60 -22.28 -15.47
CA GLN A 15 -3.73 -20.84 -15.72
C GLN A 15 -4.88 -20.16 -14.92
N LYS A 16 -5.59 -20.89 -14.05
CA LYS A 16 -6.71 -20.47 -13.20
C LYS A 16 -6.48 -20.66 -11.69
N SER A 17 -5.31 -21.11 -11.24
CA SER A 17 -5.06 -21.30 -9.80
C SER A 17 -4.53 -20.01 -9.17
N SER A 18 -5.23 -19.51 -8.15
CA SER A 18 -4.73 -18.43 -7.28
C SER A 18 -4.25 -18.99 -5.94
N ASP A 19 -3.29 -18.30 -5.33
CA ASP A 19 -2.88 -18.57 -3.95
C ASP A 19 -4.07 -18.61 -2.97
N THR A 20 -5.05 -17.75 -3.18
CA THR A 20 -6.30 -17.68 -2.42
C THR A 20 -7.09 -18.98 -2.55
N LEU A 21 -7.24 -19.53 -3.77
CA LEU A 21 -7.95 -20.78 -3.98
C LEU A 21 -7.25 -21.96 -3.29
N VAL A 22 -5.92 -22.04 -3.44
CA VAL A 22 -5.10 -23.10 -2.81
C VAL A 22 -5.20 -23.01 -1.29
N ALA A 23 -5.05 -21.82 -0.72
CA ALA A 23 -5.16 -21.60 0.73
C ALA A 23 -6.57 -21.94 1.25
N ALA A 24 -7.62 -21.56 0.52
CA ALA A 24 -9.00 -21.86 0.89
C ALA A 24 -9.29 -23.37 0.88
N GLN A 25 -8.88 -24.09 -0.17
CA GLN A 25 -9.04 -25.54 -0.26
C GLN A 25 -8.31 -26.25 0.88
N ARG A 26 -7.08 -25.82 1.19
CA ARG A 26 -6.32 -26.41 2.29
C ARG A 26 -6.96 -26.11 3.64
N LEU A 27 -7.45 -24.89 3.84
CA LEU A 27 -8.15 -24.50 5.05
C LEU A 27 -9.41 -25.35 5.28
N VAL A 28 -10.22 -25.59 4.23
CA VAL A 28 -11.42 -26.46 4.32
C VAL A 28 -11.07 -27.90 4.69
N SER A 29 -10.02 -28.46 4.10
CA SER A 29 -9.50 -29.78 4.47
C SER A 29 -9.12 -29.84 5.96
N LEU A 30 -8.37 -28.85 6.44
CA LEU A 30 -7.91 -28.78 7.82
C LEU A 30 -9.06 -28.55 8.81
N ILE A 31 -10.09 -27.78 8.45
CA ILE A 31 -11.29 -27.62 9.28
C ILE A 31 -12.02 -28.95 9.45
N SER A 32 -12.13 -29.74 8.38
CA SER A 32 -12.76 -31.06 8.43
C SER A 32 -12.02 -32.02 9.36
N GLU A 33 -10.70 -31.88 9.48
CA GLU A 33 -9.85 -32.69 10.37
C GLU A 33 -9.82 -32.18 11.83
N LYS A 34 -9.79 -30.86 12.03
CA LYS A 34 -9.59 -30.23 13.36
C LYS A 34 -10.87 -29.81 14.07
N GLY A 35 -11.96 -29.61 13.32
CA GLY A 35 -13.26 -29.18 13.85
C GLY A 35 -13.35 -27.70 14.25
N LYS A 36 -12.25 -26.94 14.28
CA LYS A 36 -12.21 -25.51 14.61
C LYS A 36 -11.33 -24.71 13.64
N PHE A 37 -11.77 -23.50 13.30
CA PHE A 37 -11.05 -22.60 12.39
C PHE A 37 -9.68 -22.17 12.93
N ALA A 38 -9.56 -21.81 14.21
CA ALA A 38 -8.28 -21.39 14.79
C ALA A 38 -7.25 -22.52 14.78
N ASP A 39 -7.66 -23.75 15.10
CA ASP A 39 -6.79 -24.93 15.05
C ASP A 39 -6.34 -25.24 13.61
N ALA A 40 -7.26 -25.13 12.64
CA ALA A 40 -6.95 -25.28 11.22
C ALA A 40 -5.96 -24.21 10.74
N LEU A 41 -6.16 -22.95 11.09
CA LEU A 41 -5.22 -21.86 10.79
C LEU A 41 -3.87 -22.03 11.48
N SER A 42 -3.84 -22.57 12.70
CA SER A 42 -2.61 -22.88 13.42
C SER A 42 -1.76 -23.94 12.72
N VAL A 43 -2.38 -24.85 11.95
CA VAL A 43 -1.66 -25.77 11.06
C VAL A 43 -1.28 -25.07 9.76
N LEU A 44 -2.26 -24.44 9.08
CA LEU A 44 -2.07 -23.81 7.78
C LEU A 44 -0.94 -22.76 7.80
N LYS A 45 -0.81 -21.99 8.88
CA LYS A 45 0.26 -20.98 9.02
C LYS A 45 1.67 -21.55 8.91
N ASN A 46 1.87 -22.83 9.24
CA ASN A 46 3.17 -23.49 9.14
C ASN A 46 3.40 -24.09 7.74
N GLU A 47 2.33 -24.31 6.98
CA GLU A 47 2.38 -24.80 5.58
C GLU A 47 2.47 -23.64 4.57
N MET A 48 2.01 -22.45 4.95
CA MET A 48 2.07 -21.24 4.14
C MET A 48 3.33 -20.42 4.43
N ILE A 49 4.16 -20.21 3.39
CA ILE A 49 5.24 -19.23 3.40
C ILE A 49 4.75 -17.98 2.67
N GLY A 50 4.52 -16.89 3.42
CA GLY A 50 4.09 -15.63 2.83
C GLY A 50 3.38 -14.71 3.83
N SER A 51 2.60 -13.78 3.29
CA SER A 51 1.76 -12.84 4.05
C SER A 51 0.32 -12.95 3.58
N TYR A 52 -0.63 -12.76 4.49
CA TYR A 52 -2.04 -12.85 4.15
C TYR A 52 -2.93 -12.10 5.15
N CYS A 53 -4.05 -11.62 4.64
CA CYS A 53 -5.21 -11.23 5.42
C CYS A 53 -6.40 -11.90 4.78
N PHE A 54 -6.99 -12.89 5.47
CA PHE A 54 -8.15 -13.59 4.96
C PHE A 54 -9.43 -12.93 5.44
N THR A 55 -10.44 -12.94 4.58
CA THR A 55 -11.83 -12.68 4.95
C THR A 55 -12.70 -13.68 4.20
N PHE A 56 -13.55 -14.41 4.91
CA PHE A 56 -14.38 -15.46 4.32
C PHE A 56 -15.70 -15.63 5.07
N LEU A 57 -16.65 -16.27 4.40
CA LEU A 57 -17.97 -16.61 4.93
C LEU A 57 -18.05 -18.11 5.20
N SER A 58 -18.80 -18.48 6.21
CA SER A 58 -19.19 -19.87 6.49
C SER A 58 -20.68 -20.09 6.22
N ASP A 59 -21.07 -21.36 6.08
CA ASP A 59 -22.46 -21.76 5.81
C ASP A 59 -23.44 -21.32 6.92
N ASP A 60 -22.96 -21.12 8.15
CA ASP A 60 -23.73 -20.60 9.28
C ASP A 60 -23.93 -19.07 9.24
N THR A 61 -23.59 -18.42 8.12
CA THR A 61 -23.63 -16.95 7.87
C THR A 61 -22.64 -16.12 8.69
N SER A 62 -21.71 -16.75 9.39
CA SER A 62 -20.64 -16.02 10.07
C SER A 62 -19.61 -15.48 9.07
N VAL A 63 -19.06 -14.31 9.39
CA VAL A 63 -17.91 -13.73 8.68
C VAL A 63 -16.67 -13.98 9.52
N TYR A 64 -15.58 -14.37 8.91
CA TYR A 64 -14.30 -14.52 9.57
C TYR A 64 -13.27 -13.60 8.95
N ALA A 65 -12.34 -13.12 9.77
CA ALA A 65 -11.18 -12.38 9.33
C ALA A 65 -9.93 -12.88 10.06
N ALA A 66 -8.84 -13.15 9.33
CA ALA A 66 -7.60 -13.64 9.91
C ALA A 66 -6.40 -12.85 9.40
N ARG A 67 -5.48 -12.48 10.28
CA ARG A 67 -4.23 -11.79 9.92
C ARG A 67 -3.02 -12.68 10.13
N ASP A 68 -2.10 -12.70 9.17
CA ASP A 68 -0.88 -13.52 9.25
C ASP A 68 -0.08 -13.31 10.55
N PRO A 69 0.69 -14.32 11.01
CA PRO A 69 1.39 -14.26 12.30
C PRO A 69 2.38 -13.11 12.48
N LEU A 70 2.93 -12.57 11.38
CA LEU A 70 3.91 -11.48 11.42
C LEU A 70 3.26 -10.11 11.22
N GLY A 71 2.00 -10.05 10.80
CA GLY A 71 1.25 -8.82 10.57
C GLY A 71 1.75 -8.05 9.37
N PHE A 72 2.27 -8.74 8.35
CA PHE A 72 2.93 -8.07 7.22
C PHE A 72 1.95 -7.18 6.45
N ARG A 73 0.75 -7.69 6.17
CA ARG A 73 -0.34 -6.92 5.53
C ARG A 73 -1.25 -6.26 6.58
N PRO A 74 -1.81 -5.08 6.29
CA PRO A 74 -2.70 -4.39 7.22
C PRO A 74 -4.12 -4.96 7.18
N LEU A 75 -4.76 -4.97 8.35
CA LEU A 75 -6.15 -5.35 8.53
C LEU A 75 -6.69 -4.63 9.76
N VAL A 76 -7.82 -3.95 9.62
CA VAL A 76 -8.42 -3.14 10.68
C VAL A 76 -9.86 -3.54 10.94
N LEU A 77 -10.26 -3.44 12.20
CA LEU A 77 -11.62 -3.60 12.67
C LEU A 77 -12.24 -2.23 12.95
N GLY A 78 -13.41 -1.99 12.38
CA GLY A 78 -14.23 -0.82 12.62
C GLY A 78 -15.67 -1.17 13.00
N LYS A 79 -16.42 -0.14 13.37
CA LYS A 79 -17.84 -0.27 13.70
C LYS A 79 -18.61 0.99 13.30
N LYS A 80 -19.78 0.81 12.70
CA LYS A 80 -20.73 1.90 12.50
C LYS A 80 -21.43 2.22 13.81
N THR A 81 -21.54 3.52 14.10
CA THR A 81 -22.29 4.05 15.24
C THR A 81 -23.77 3.74 15.11
N ASP A 82 -24.32 3.89 13.90
CA ASP A 82 -25.68 3.48 13.57
C ASP A 82 -25.75 1.97 13.26
N GLY A 83 -26.71 1.28 13.88
CA GLY A 83 -26.94 -0.17 13.72
C GLY A 83 -25.86 -1.10 14.30
N GLY A 84 -24.75 -0.58 14.82
CA GLY A 84 -23.71 -1.36 15.50
C GLY A 84 -22.97 -2.36 14.61
N THR A 85 -23.04 -2.21 13.29
CA THR A 85 -22.41 -3.11 12.31
C THR A 85 -20.89 -3.05 12.42
N HIS A 86 -20.24 -4.20 12.61
CA HIS A 86 -18.80 -4.32 12.55
C HIS A 86 -18.32 -4.44 11.10
N ILE A 87 -17.16 -3.87 10.81
CA ILE A 87 -16.56 -3.85 9.47
C ILE A 87 -15.10 -4.26 9.59
N ILE A 88 -14.66 -5.13 8.69
CA ILE A 88 -13.25 -5.44 8.50
C ILE A 88 -12.78 -4.86 7.17
N ALA A 89 -11.60 -4.26 7.14
CA ALA A 89 -11.03 -3.70 5.93
C ALA A 89 -9.49 -3.76 5.97
N SER A 90 -8.84 -3.73 4.81
CA SER A 90 -7.36 -3.62 4.77
C SER A 90 -6.87 -2.30 5.37
N GLU A 91 -7.66 -1.23 5.26
CA GLU A 91 -7.26 0.11 5.69
C GLU A 91 -8.42 0.86 6.38
N SER A 92 -8.07 1.74 7.32
CA SER A 92 -9.05 2.55 8.05
C SER A 92 -9.68 3.67 7.21
N SER A 93 -9.06 4.07 6.10
CA SER A 93 -9.69 4.99 5.14
C SER A 93 -11.01 4.43 4.58
N ALA A 94 -11.12 3.11 4.40
CA ALA A 94 -12.35 2.46 3.96
C ALA A 94 -13.45 2.55 5.02
N LEU A 95 -13.09 2.47 6.31
CA LEU A 95 -14.02 2.67 7.42
C LEU A 95 -14.59 4.09 7.40
N SER A 96 -13.71 5.10 7.30
CA SER A 96 -14.12 6.51 7.20
C SER A 96 -15.03 6.76 6.01
N ALA A 97 -14.75 6.15 4.86
CA ALA A 97 -15.55 6.32 3.64
C ALA A 97 -17.01 5.83 3.78
N VAL A 98 -17.25 4.88 4.69
CA VAL A 98 -18.60 4.35 4.95
C VAL A 98 -19.21 4.87 6.26
N GLY A 99 -18.57 5.84 6.91
CA GLY A 99 -19.03 6.42 8.18
C GLY A 99 -18.89 5.48 9.38
N ALA A 100 -17.86 4.65 9.40
CA ALA A 100 -17.54 3.78 10.52
C ALA A 100 -16.31 4.28 11.29
N ASP A 101 -16.31 4.07 12.61
CA ASP A 101 -15.18 4.38 13.47
C ASP A 101 -14.18 3.23 13.47
N LEU A 102 -12.88 3.58 13.46
CA LEU A 102 -11.80 2.62 13.69
C LEU A 102 -11.80 2.18 15.15
N ILE A 103 -11.94 0.87 15.39
CA ILE A 103 -11.79 0.29 16.74
C ILE A 103 -10.31 0.03 17.00
N ARG A 104 -9.67 -0.80 16.16
CA ARG A 104 -8.25 -1.17 16.27
C ARG A 104 -7.74 -1.90 15.02
N ASP A 105 -6.42 -2.02 14.92
CA ASP A 105 -5.80 -3.01 14.04
C ASP A 105 -6.12 -4.45 14.52
N VAL A 106 -6.28 -5.37 13.58
CA VAL A 106 -6.34 -6.81 13.87
C VAL A 106 -4.94 -7.27 14.26
N ILE A 107 -4.82 -7.95 15.38
CA ILE A 107 -3.52 -8.32 15.93
C ILE A 107 -2.91 -9.45 15.07
N PRO A 108 -1.60 -9.49 14.83
CA PRO A 108 -0.98 -10.58 14.07
C PRO A 108 -1.23 -11.95 14.69
N GLY A 109 -1.71 -12.90 13.88
CA GLY A 109 -2.10 -14.24 14.34
C GLY A 109 -3.51 -14.32 14.95
N GLU A 110 -4.32 -13.27 14.82
CA GLU A 110 -5.70 -13.22 15.31
C GLU A 110 -6.68 -13.71 14.24
N LEU A 111 -7.65 -14.52 14.67
CA LEU A 111 -8.89 -14.85 13.97
C LEU A 111 -10.05 -14.13 14.66
N ILE A 112 -10.81 -13.35 13.90
CA ILE A 112 -12.05 -12.70 14.36
C ILE A 112 -13.23 -13.39 13.70
N LYS A 113 -14.24 -13.75 14.49
CA LYS A 113 -15.55 -14.22 14.02
C LYS A 113 -16.60 -13.15 14.28
N PHE A 114 -17.37 -12.82 13.25
CA PHE A 114 -18.57 -12.01 13.33
C PHE A 114 -19.78 -12.92 13.12
N SER A 115 -20.70 -12.94 14.08
CA SER A 115 -21.93 -13.73 14.02
C SER A 115 -23.12 -12.95 14.58
N LYS A 116 -24.30 -13.55 14.52
CA LYS A 116 -25.52 -13.02 15.16
C LYS A 116 -25.37 -12.88 16.68
N ASN A 117 -24.46 -13.63 17.30
CA ASN A 117 -24.20 -13.58 18.74
C ASN A 117 -23.18 -12.51 19.13
N GLY A 118 -22.60 -11.81 18.15
CA GLY A 118 -21.59 -10.77 18.37
C GLY A 118 -20.24 -11.09 17.74
N ILE A 119 -19.20 -10.49 18.32
CA ILE A 119 -17.81 -10.62 17.87
C ILE A 119 -17.03 -11.51 18.83
N GLU A 120 -16.33 -12.50 18.27
CA GLU A 120 -15.42 -13.37 19.02
C GLU A 120 -14.02 -13.23 18.40
N SER A 121 -12.99 -13.32 19.24
CA SER A 121 -11.58 -13.23 18.84
C SER A 121 -10.80 -14.37 19.46
N GLU A 122 -10.00 -15.05 18.64
CA GLU A 122 -9.17 -16.18 19.04
C GLU A 122 -7.79 -16.08 18.37
N MET A 123 -6.73 -16.38 19.12
CA MET A 123 -5.37 -16.39 18.57
C MET A 123 -5.05 -17.77 17.98
N PHE A 124 -4.72 -17.83 16.69
CA PHE A 124 -4.19 -19.03 16.04
C PHE A 124 -2.65 -19.04 15.98
N SER A 125 -2.01 -17.95 16.38
CA SER A 125 -0.55 -17.85 16.56
C SER A 125 -0.20 -16.96 17.75
N LYS A 126 0.86 -17.32 18.49
CA LYS A 126 1.42 -16.51 19.59
C LYS A 126 2.78 -15.89 19.25
N GLU A 127 3.10 -15.82 17.96
CA GLU A 127 4.33 -15.19 17.48
C GLU A 127 4.43 -13.75 18.02
N LYS A 128 5.61 -13.38 18.51
CA LYS A 128 5.88 -12.03 19.05
C LYS A 128 6.60 -11.15 18.03
N GLN A 129 7.31 -11.75 17.08
CA GLN A 129 7.96 -11.03 16.00
C GLN A 129 6.93 -10.35 15.10
N ARG A 130 7.27 -9.15 14.63
CA ARG A 130 6.45 -8.34 13.72
C ARG A 130 7.28 -7.97 12.50
N ALA A 131 6.65 -8.01 11.33
CA ALA A 131 7.29 -7.68 10.05
C ALA A 131 6.36 -6.85 9.17
N HIS A 132 5.82 -5.75 9.70
CA HIS A 132 4.91 -4.88 8.95
C HIS A 132 5.56 -4.38 7.65
N CYS A 133 4.78 -4.33 6.57
CA CYS A 133 5.24 -3.84 5.28
C CYS A 133 5.57 -2.34 5.35
N SER A 134 6.86 -1.98 5.33
CA SER A 134 7.35 -0.60 5.29
C SER A 134 6.86 0.18 4.06
N PHE A 135 6.54 -0.53 2.97
CA PHE A 135 6.04 0.09 1.73
C PHE A 135 4.61 0.62 1.86
N GLU A 136 3.82 0.12 2.82
CA GLU A 136 2.49 0.71 3.15
C GLU A 136 2.65 2.14 3.68
N PHE A 137 3.61 2.34 4.60
CA PHE A 137 3.90 3.64 5.19
C PHE A 137 4.47 4.63 4.19
N THR A 138 5.18 4.16 3.16
CA THR A 138 5.89 5.02 2.21
C THR A 138 5.08 5.30 0.94
N TYR A 139 4.32 4.32 0.45
CA TYR A 139 3.70 4.38 -0.87
C TYR A 139 2.25 3.86 -0.94
N PHE A 140 2.01 2.61 -0.58
CA PHE A 140 0.75 1.91 -0.93
C PHE A 140 -0.47 2.45 -0.19
N ALA A 141 -0.39 2.58 1.13
CA ALA A 141 -1.54 2.92 1.94
C ALA A 141 -2.07 4.32 1.61
N HIS A 142 -3.38 4.50 1.76
CA HIS A 142 -3.98 5.80 1.62
C HIS A 142 -3.46 6.76 2.72
N PRO A 143 -3.08 8.01 2.41
CA PRO A 143 -2.48 8.92 3.39
C PRO A 143 -3.40 9.26 4.58
N SER A 144 -4.72 9.17 4.41
CA SER A 144 -5.66 9.37 5.51
C SER A 144 -5.78 8.18 6.46
N SER A 145 -5.29 7.00 6.07
CA SER A 145 -5.36 5.81 6.91
C SER A 145 -4.50 5.97 8.18
N LYS A 146 -4.98 5.37 9.27
CA LYS A 146 -4.19 4.95 10.43
C LYS A 146 -3.89 3.46 10.31
N MET A 147 -2.65 3.08 10.58
CA MET A 147 -2.14 1.72 10.52
C MET A 147 -1.12 1.55 11.66
N GLU A 148 -1.28 0.50 12.46
CA GLU A 148 -0.42 0.23 13.62
C GLU A 148 -0.28 1.45 14.55
N GLY A 149 -1.41 2.14 14.80
CA GLY A 149 -1.45 3.36 15.62
C GLY A 149 -0.85 4.63 14.98
N ALA A 150 -0.24 4.55 13.79
CA ALA A 150 0.36 5.69 13.10
C ALA A 150 -0.48 6.16 11.91
N ASN A 151 -0.65 7.47 11.75
CA ASN A 151 -1.26 8.03 10.54
C ASN A 151 -0.25 8.05 9.38
N ILE A 152 -0.66 7.53 8.22
CA ILE A 152 0.20 7.35 7.05
C ILE A 152 0.76 8.69 6.53
N TYR A 153 -0.07 9.73 6.43
CA TYR A 153 0.39 11.06 6.01
C TYR A 153 1.49 11.62 6.93
N LEU A 154 1.28 11.54 8.25
CA LEU A 154 2.26 12.00 9.24
C LEU A 154 3.55 11.16 9.21
N SER A 155 3.45 9.84 9.02
CA SER A 155 4.60 8.96 8.84
C SER A 155 5.44 9.38 7.63
N ARG A 156 4.82 9.60 6.46
CA ARG A 156 5.52 10.08 5.26
C ARG A 156 6.17 11.44 5.47
N LYS A 157 5.48 12.36 6.15
CA LYS A 157 6.03 13.67 6.49
C LYS A 157 7.26 13.55 7.41
N ASN A 158 7.22 12.66 8.38
CA ASN A 158 8.36 12.40 9.28
C ASN A 158 9.53 11.73 8.55
N ILE A 159 9.28 10.86 7.57
CA ILE A 159 10.34 10.33 6.68
C ILE A 159 11.03 11.48 5.95
N GLY A 160 10.26 12.43 5.39
CA GLY A 160 10.80 13.64 4.77
C GLY A 160 11.70 14.46 5.69
N ARG A 161 11.23 14.73 6.92
CA ARG A 161 12.04 15.43 7.94
C ARG A 161 13.32 14.67 8.28
N PHE A 162 13.24 13.35 8.43
CA PHE A 162 14.40 12.52 8.70
C PHE A 162 15.43 12.60 7.57
N LEU A 163 14.98 12.56 6.30
CA LEU A 163 15.86 12.70 5.15
C LEU A 163 16.51 14.08 5.06
N ALA A 164 15.79 15.14 5.40
CA ALA A 164 16.36 16.49 5.46
C ALA A 164 17.49 16.59 6.50
N LYS A 165 17.34 15.95 7.66
CA LYS A 165 18.42 15.87 8.67
C LYS A 165 19.61 15.05 8.18
N LYS A 166 19.34 13.91 7.54
CA LYS A 166 20.37 12.95 7.12
C LYS A 166 21.15 13.42 5.88
N PHE A 167 20.45 14.04 4.93
CA PHE A 167 20.98 14.47 3.64
C PHE A 167 20.50 15.92 3.35
N PRO A 168 21.03 16.92 4.08
CA PRO A 168 20.58 18.30 3.93
C PRO A 168 21.07 18.92 2.62
N ILE A 169 20.17 19.56 1.88
CA ILE A 169 20.47 20.33 0.66
C ILE A 169 20.02 21.77 0.89
N LYS A 170 20.79 22.51 1.69
CA LYS A 170 20.42 23.85 2.19
C LYS A 170 20.53 24.96 1.15
N ASP A 171 21.24 24.71 0.05
CA ASP A 171 21.44 25.64 -1.07
C ASP A 171 20.31 25.59 -2.11
N ALA A 172 19.29 24.74 -1.91
CA ALA A 172 18.18 24.63 -2.83
C ALA A 172 17.19 25.80 -2.68
N ASP A 173 16.68 26.26 -3.81
CA ASP A 173 15.69 27.35 -3.88
C ASP A 173 14.27 26.84 -3.66
N LEU A 174 14.01 25.57 -4.01
CA LEU A 174 12.68 24.98 -4.04
C LEU A 174 12.70 23.47 -3.81
N VAL A 175 11.76 22.96 -3.01
CA VAL A 175 11.44 21.53 -2.90
C VAL A 175 10.12 21.26 -3.61
N ILE A 176 10.10 20.27 -4.49
CA ILE A 176 8.88 19.81 -5.19
C ILE A 176 8.68 18.30 -5.00
N PRO A 177 7.42 17.83 -4.91
CA PRO A 177 7.12 16.40 -4.87
C PRO A 177 7.00 15.81 -6.27
N VAL A 178 7.33 14.53 -6.42
CA VAL A 178 6.73 13.69 -7.46
C VAL A 178 5.29 13.35 -7.04
N PRO A 179 4.26 13.71 -7.82
CA PRO A 179 2.88 13.47 -7.43
C PRO A 179 2.49 11.98 -7.49
N ASP A 180 1.61 11.47 -6.64
CA ASP A 180 0.94 12.16 -5.51
C ASP A 180 1.48 11.70 -4.14
N SER A 181 2.12 10.52 -4.08
CA SER A 181 2.53 9.82 -2.86
C SER A 181 3.65 10.52 -2.09
N ALA A 182 4.60 11.17 -2.78
CA ALA A 182 5.75 11.82 -2.15
C ALA A 182 5.44 13.21 -1.55
N ARG A 183 4.25 13.77 -1.81
CA ARG A 183 3.82 15.10 -1.33
C ARG A 183 4.06 15.33 0.17
N PRO A 184 3.66 14.43 1.10
CA PRO A 184 3.87 14.66 2.52
C PRO A 184 5.36 14.64 2.89
N ALA A 185 6.15 13.77 2.26
CA ALA A 185 7.59 13.68 2.50
C ALA A 185 8.34 14.92 1.98
N ALA A 186 7.99 15.40 0.78
CA ALA A 186 8.52 16.65 0.24
C ALA A 186 8.22 17.84 1.16
N LEU A 187 6.97 17.96 1.64
CA LEU A 187 6.59 18.98 2.61
C LEU A 187 7.40 18.86 3.91
N GLY A 188 7.57 17.64 4.43
CA GLY A 188 8.37 17.39 5.63
C GLY A 188 9.84 17.78 5.45
N TYR A 189 10.42 17.45 4.31
CA TYR A 189 11.80 17.77 3.95
C TYR A 189 12.00 19.29 3.86
N ALA A 190 11.11 19.99 3.15
CA ALA A 190 11.15 21.45 3.00
C ALA A 190 11.02 22.18 4.35
N GLN A 191 10.06 21.78 5.17
CA GLN A 191 9.84 22.38 6.50
C GLN A 191 11.03 22.19 7.44
N GLU A 192 11.70 21.04 7.38
CA GLU A 192 12.87 20.77 8.22
C GLU A 192 14.07 21.63 7.83
N LEU A 193 14.24 21.95 6.55
CA LEU A 193 15.34 22.80 6.08
C LEU A 193 14.99 24.29 5.98
N GLY A 194 13.72 24.66 6.12
CA GLY A 194 13.26 26.04 5.93
C GLY A 194 13.27 26.50 4.47
N ILE A 195 13.12 25.56 3.52
CA ILE A 195 13.11 25.82 2.07
C ILE A 195 11.66 25.91 1.58
N SER A 196 11.41 26.73 0.56
CA SER A 196 10.10 26.81 -0.09
C SER A 196 9.65 25.46 -0.63
N PHE A 197 8.36 25.15 -0.43
CA PHE A 197 7.69 23.99 -1.01
C PHE A 197 6.66 24.49 -2.03
N ASP A 198 6.64 23.90 -3.22
CA ASP A 198 5.65 24.21 -4.26
C ASP A 198 5.36 23.00 -5.16
N GLU A 199 4.29 23.09 -5.94
CA GLU A 199 3.92 22.10 -6.94
C GLU A 199 4.61 22.39 -8.27
N GLY A 200 5.85 21.92 -8.44
CA GLY A 200 6.53 22.02 -9.75
C GLY A 200 6.09 20.98 -10.78
N LEU A 201 5.43 19.91 -10.34
CA LEU A 201 4.96 18.80 -11.17
C LEU A 201 3.49 18.54 -10.87
N LEU A 202 2.66 18.44 -11.91
CA LEU A 202 1.26 18.06 -11.79
C LEU A 202 0.99 16.74 -12.48
N LYS A 203 0.21 15.89 -11.84
CA LYS A 203 -0.34 14.70 -12.48
C LYS A 203 -1.51 15.09 -13.36
N ASP A 204 -1.47 14.72 -14.63
CA ASP A 204 -2.61 14.87 -15.52
C ASP A 204 -3.71 13.87 -15.14
N ARG A 205 -4.77 14.41 -14.53
CA ARG A 205 -5.95 13.64 -14.08
C ARG A 205 -7.03 13.54 -15.15
N TYR A 206 -6.88 14.27 -16.26
CA TYR A 206 -7.91 14.48 -17.27
C TYR A 206 -7.55 13.89 -18.63
N SER A 207 -6.30 13.50 -18.88
CA SER A 207 -5.99 12.60 -20.00
C SER A 207 -6.76 11.31 -19.82
N LYS A 208 -7.90 11.25 -20.50
CA LYS A 208 -8.75 10.07 -20.59
C LYS A 208 -7.87 8.89 -20.96
N LYS A 209 -7.96 7.80 -20.18
CA LYS A 209 -7.82 6.48 -20.78
C LYS A 209 -8.80 6.46 -21.95
N GLY A 210 -8.29 6.22 -23.15
CA GLY A 210 -9.15 6.04 -24.32
C GLY A 210 -10.26 5.02 -24.07
N PRO A 211 -11.25 4.91 -24.96
CA PRO A 211 -12.26 3.86 -24.83
C PRO A 211 -11.57 2.50 -24.69
N LEU A 212 -12.19 1.57 -23.94
CA LEU A 212 -11.73 0.18 -23.69
C LEU A 212 -11.50 -0.69 -24.96
N ARG A 213 -11.47 -0.09 -26.15
CA ARG A 213 -10.99 -0.65 -27.41
C ARG A 213 -10.00 0.34 -28.02
N SER A 214 -8.72 0.03 -27.89
CA SER A 214 -7.65 0.73 -28.62
C SER A 214 -7.88 0.56 -30.12
N PHE A 215 -8.14 1.64 -30.84
CA PHE A 215 -7.84 1.68 -32.26
C PHE A 215 -6.31 1.56 -32.37
N ILE A 216 -5.87 0.57 -33.12
CA ILE A 216 -4.46 0.21 -33.29
C ILE A 216 -3.70 1.45 -33.77
N GLU A 217 -2.84 2.02 -32.91
CA GLU A 217 -1.89 3.05 -33.31
C GLU A 217 -0.77 2.40 -34.15
N PRO A 218 -0.43 2.90 -35.36
CA PRO A 218 0.43 2.15 -36.29
C PRO A 218 1.94 2.15 -35.98
N HIS A 219 2.42 2.70 -34.85
CA HIS A 219 3.86 2.84 -34.63
C HIS A 219 4.28 2.53 -33.18
N GLN A 220 5.17 1.54 -33.02
CA GLN A 220 5.70 1.07 -31.73
C GLN A 220 6.64 2.06 -31.00
N THR A 221 6.90 3.23 -31.57
CA THR A 221 7.94 4.17 -31.09
C THR A 221 7.53 5.04 -29.90
N ASP A 222 6.26 5.01 -29.48
CA ASP A 222 5.68 5.96 -28.52
C ASP A 222 5.39 5.38 -27.13
N ARG A 223 6.07 4.30 -26.74
CA ARG A 223 6.00 3.76 -25.36
C ARG A 223 6.90 4.52 -24.38
N ILE A 224 6.57 5.79 -24.15
CA ILE A 224 6.98 6.52 -22.94
C ILE A 224 5.75 6.56 -22.02
N GLU A 225 5.39 5.39 -21.49
CA GLU A 225 4.06 5.09 -20.92
C GLU A 225 3.75 5.69 -19.55
N ILE A 226 4.70 6.35 -18.88
CA ILE A 226 4.48 6.96 -17.54
C ILE A 226 4.62 8.48 -17.57
N ASN A 227 5.42 9.00 -18.51
CA ASN A 227 5.74 10.42 -18.59
C ASN A 227 4.67 11.25 -19.32
N ARG A 228 3.71 10.62 -19.99
CA ARG A 228 2.54 11.30 -20.55
C ARG A 228 1.63 11.90 -19.47
N TRP A 229 1.86 11.61 -18.19
CA TRP A 229 0.96 11.99 -17.10
C TRP A 229 1.56 12.93 -16.07
N ILE A 230 2.80 13.39 -16.22
CA ILE A 230 3.40 14.37 -15.30
C ILE A 230 3.81 15.61 -16.10
N ILE A 231 3.19 16.74 -15.79
CA ILE A 231 3.36 18.01 -16.48
C ILE A 231 4.16 18.95 -15.57
N PRO A 232 5.35 19.43 -16.00
CA PRO A 232 6.09 20.43 -15.25
C PRO A 232 5.47 21.82 -15.39
N ILE A 233 5.53 22.62 -14.33
CA ILE A 233 5.15 24.05 -14.34
C ILE A 233 6.42 24.88 -14.48
N GLN A 234 6.75 25.31 -15.70
CA GLN A 234 8.00 26.01 -16.03
C GLN A 234 8.22 27.24 -15.14
N ASP A 235 7.21 28.09 -14.96
CA ASP A 235 7.31 29.32 -14.14
C ASP A 235 7.69 29.05 -12.67
N ILE A 236 7.42 27.85 -12.16
CA ILE A 236 7.82 27.43 -10.82
C ILE A 236 9.25 26.90 -10.81
N ILE A 237 9.74 26.33 -11.91
CA ILE A 237 10.99 25.56 -12.00
C ILE A 237 12.16 26.37 -12.54
N GLU A 238 11.91 27.29 -13.47
CA GLU A 238 12.93 27.99 -14.26
C GLU A 238 13.96 28.71 -13.37
N ASP A 239 15.24 28.56 -13.73
CA ASP A 239 16.42 29.13 -13.07
C ASP A 239 16.65 28.73 -11.60
N LYS A 240 15.85 27.82 -11.04
CA LYS A 240 15.96 27.37 -9.65
C LYS A 240 16.80 26.10 -9.48
N HIS A 241 17.45 25.98 -8.31
CA HIS A 241 17.91 24.70 -7.77
C HIS A 241 16.73 23.99 -7.12
N VAL A 242 16.25 22.95 -7.80
CA VAL A 242 15.08 22.18 -7.40
C VAL A 242 15.49 20.88 -6.72
N VAL A 243 15.01 20.65 -5.50
CA VAL A 243 15.01 19.34 -4.85
C VAL A 243 13.72 18.63 -5.19
N VAL A 244 13.83 17.49 -5.87
CA VAL A 244 12.72 16.63 -6.24
C VAL A 244 12.67 15.48 -5.23
N VAL A 245 11.54 15.30 -4.56
CA VAL A 245 11.33 14.19 -3.63
C VAL A 245 10.41 13.16 -4.26
N ASP A 246 10.88 11.94 -4.37
CA ASP A 246 10.13 10.79 -4.91
C ASP A 246 10.04 9.68 -3.86
N ASP A 247 9.00 8.86 -3.91
CA ASP A 247 8.78 7.84 -2.89
C ASP A 247 9.79 6.68 -3.01
N SER A 248 10.04 6.22 -4.23
CA SER A 248 10.81 5.02 -4.52
C SER A 248 11.47 5.09 -5.91
N LEU A 249 12.58 4.36 -6.09
CA LEU A 249 13.25 4.19 -7.38
C LEU A 249 13.39 2.71 -7.69
N VAL A 250 12.52 2.20 -8.57
CA VAL A 250 12.50 0.77 -8.93
C VAL A 250 13.33 0.50 -10.19
N ARG A 251 12.89 1.04 -11.33
CA ARG A 251 13.58 0.88 -12.64
C ARG A 251 14.28 2.15 -13.11
N GLY A 252 14.02 3.28 -12.44
CA GLY A 252 14.57 4.60 -12.78
C GLY A 252 14.06 5.22 -14.09
N THR A 253 13.21 4.54 -14.86
CA THR A 253 12.66 5.07 -16.13
C THR A 253 11.83 6.32 -15.90
N SER A 254 10.90 6.28 -14.95
CA SER A 254 10.07 7.43 -14.56
C SER A 254 10.93 8.57 -14.01
N SER A 255 11.82 8.29 -13.06
CA SER A 255 12.70 9.30 -12.47
C SER A 255 13.57 9.97 -13.53
N ARG A 256 14.18 9.21 -14.46
CA ARG A 256 14.95 9.77 -15.59
C ARG A 256 14.10 10.73 -16.43
N ALA A 257 12.87 10.35 -16.69
CA ALA A 257 11.98 11.08 -17.57
C ALA A 257 11.42 12.35 -16.88
N ILE A 258 11.21 12.34 -15.56
CA ILE A 258 10.94 13.53 -14.72
C ILE A 258 12.15 14.47 -14.73
N ILE A 259 13.35 13.97 -14.46
CA ILE A 259 14.57 14.80 -14.45
C ILE A 259 14.80 15.47 -15.80
N ASN A 260 14.55 14.76 -16.91
CA ASN A 260 14.63 15.34 -18.25
C ASN A 260 13.57 16.42 -18.50
N ALA A 261 12.35 16.25 -17.98
CA ALA A 261 11.30 17.27 -18.08
C ALA A 261 11.70 18.54 -17.31
N LEU A 262 12.21 18.41 -16.08
CA LEU A 262 12.67 19.54 -15.27
C LEU A 262 13.83 20.30 -15.92
N ARG A 263 14.78 19.59 -16.55
CA ARG A 263 15.87 20.23 -17.32
C ARG A 263 15.32 21.03 -18.51
N LYS A 264 14.33 20.49 -19.22
CA LYS A 264 13.68 21.18 -20.35
C LYS A 264 12.89 22.40 -19.89
N SER A 265 12.36 22.38 -18.67
CA SER A 265 11.68 23.51 -18.02
C SER A 265 12.63 24.51 -17.36
N GLY A 266 13.94 24.45 -17.65
CA GLY A 266 14.88 25.49 -17.22
C GLY A 266 15.43 25.35 -15.80
N ALA A 267 15.28 24.21 -15.13
CA ALA A 267 15.89 24.02 -13.79
C ALA A 267 17.43 24.19 -13.84
N ARG A 268 17.97 25.12 -13.06
CA ARG A 268 19.42 25.40 -12.98
C ARG A 268 20.22 24.26 -12.38
N LYS A 269 19.68 23.61 -11.35
CA LYS A 269 20.26 22.45 -10.68
C LYS A 269 19.14 21.55 -10.18
N ILE A 270 19.33 20.24 -10.25
CA ILE A 270 18.33 19.28 -9.77
C ILE A 270 18.98 18.32 -8.80
N SER A 271 18.38 18.18 -7.62
CA SER A 271 18.75 17.18 -6.63
C SER A 271 17.59 16.22 -6.41
N LEU A 272 17.82 14.92 -6.54
CA LEU A 272 16.79 13.90 -6.34
C LEU A 272 16.95 13.26 -4.96
N VAL A 273 15.88 13.21 -4.18
CA VAL A 273 15.81 12.58 -2.86
C VAL A 273 14.75 11.48 -2.92
N ILE A 274 15.13 10.25 -2.52
CA ILE A 274 14.23 9.09 -2.53
C ILE A 274 13.92 8.67 -1.10
N THR A 275 12.64 8.42 -0.82
CA THR A 275 12.20 8.15 0.56
C THR A 275 12.31 6.69 1.00
N TYR A 276 12.54 5.79 0.06
CA TYR A 276 12.64 4.36 0.29
C TYR A 276 14.02 3.81 -0.12
N PRO A 277 14.74 3.09 0.77
CA PRO A 277 16.04 2.47 0.49
C PRO A 277 16.01 1.37 -0.58
#